data_AF-Q5P5B3-F1
#
_entry.id   AF-Q5P5B3-F1
#
_cell.length_a   1.000
_cell.length_b   1.000
_cell.length_c   1.000
_cell.angle_alpha   90.00
_cell.angle_beta   90.00
_cell.angle_gamma   90.00
#
_symmetry.space_group_name_H-M   'P 1'
#
loop_
_entity.id
_entity.type
_entity.pdbx_description
1 polymer ?
#
loop_
_entity_poly.entity_id
_entity_poly.type
_entity_poly.pdbx_seq_one_letter_code
_entity_poly.pdbx_strand_id
1 'polypeptide(L)'
;MFHSATSRRGRRIHRVVLLRNSEATVAYLLPGGPPTVVDDGKRKKTYPPLSRPLPLSAIRLDPGWTVGRDQHPEVADRQGKHVLVLGAGALGSPVIDHLAKAGVGFITVVDADNLSPANIGRHLLGAESIGKRKASAAAQRVNLGYPATVVTPHAMTAENWLKKHALSGVDVVLDLTGEPDVRWYVDQARHEHPCPLLIGWMEPYVAAAHACLLPPQTPWIQGSRDPLNDLEAVSWPDEVIRREPGCSSRFQSYTAAAAAHAVALVTENALDLIDGGDGSATAQVVSWVRGQHFLDKHWPGLALRDWALPAAPHEGLILTRPFP
;
A
#
# COMPACT_ATOMS: atom_id res chain seq x y z
N MET A 1 -40.92 6.30 2.76
CA MET A 1 -42.00 7.26 2.42
C MET A 1 -41.58 7.97 1.13
N PHE A 2 -42.22 7.68 -0.01
CA PHE A 2 -41.82 8.25 -1.31
C PHE A 2 -42.40 9.67 -1.46
N HIS A 3 -41.56 10.69 -1.35
CA HIS A 3 -41.97 12.07 -1.63
C HIS A 3 -42.08 12.30 -3.15
N SER A 4 -43.30 12.59 -3.63
CA SER A 4 -43.51 13.07 -4.99
C SER A 4 -43.15 14.55 -5.10
N ALA A 5 -41.89 14.86 -5.37
CA ALA A 5 -41.51 16.22 -5.76
C ALA A 5 -41.85 16.44 -7.25
N THR A 6 -42.97 17.11 -7.51
CA THR A 6 -43.46 17.54 -8.83
C THR A 6 -42.81 18.86 -9.26
N SER A 7 -41.47 18.91 -9.36
CA SER A 7 -40.80 20.08 -9.94
C SER A 7 -40.65 19.92 -11.46
N ARG A 8 -40.82 21.02 -12.23
CA ARG A 8 -40.61 21.07 -13.70
C ARG A 8 -39.21 20.61 -14.13
N ARG A 9 -38.21 20.67 -13.24
CA ARG A 9 -36.84 20.14 -13.48
C ARG A 9 -36.82 18.60 -13.62
N GLY A 10 -37.78 17.89 -13.04
CA GLY A 10 -37.85 16.42 -13.07
C GLY A 10 -38.06 15.80 -14.46
N ARG A 11 -38.48 16.58 -15.46
CA ARG A 11 -38.73 16.10 -16.85
C ARG A 11 -37.47 15.91 -17.69
N ARG A 12 -36.29 16.30 -17.20
CA ARG A 12 -35.01 16.20 -17.95
C ARG A 12 -34.04 15.18 -17.39
N ILE A 13 -34.35 14.55 -16.26
CA ILE A 13 -33.42 13.69 -15.52
C ILE A 13 -34.12 12.37 -15.20
N HIS A 14 -33.49 11.25 -15.56
CA HIS A 14 -33.88 9.93 -15.08
C HIS A 14 -33.53 9.80 -13.59
N ARG A 15 -34.42 9.21 -12.81
CA ARG A 15 -34.21 8.99 -11.37
C ARG A 15 -34.02 7.51 -11.12
N VAL A 16 -32.96 7.15 -10.40
CA VAL A 16 -32.70 5.76 -10.00
C VAL A 16 -32.79 5.69 -8.48
N VAL A 17 -33.44 4.64 -7.97
CA VAL A 17 -33.36 4.26 -6.56
C VAL A 17 -32.49 3.03 -6.47
N LEU A 18 -31.55 3.04 -5.54
CA LEU A 18 -30.67 1.93 -5.25
C LEU A 18 -30.87 1.55 -3.79
N LEU A 19 -31.26 0.30 -3.57
CA LEU A 19 -31.48 -0.29 -2.25
C LEU A 19 -30.44 -1.40 -2.08
N ARG A 20 -29.74 -1.40 -0.95
CA ARG A 20 -28.71 -2.40 -0.66
C ARG A 20 -28.75 -2.86 0.80
N ASN A 21 -28.39 -4.11 1.01
CA ASN A 21 -27.93 -4.67 2.27
C ASN A 21 -26.75 -5.63 1.99
N SER A 22 -26.32 -6.39 2.99
CA SER A 22 -25.24 -7.37 2.87
C SER A 22 -25.54 -8.54 1.92
N GLU A 23 -26.83 -8.82 1.64
CA GLU A 23 -27.26 -10.01 0.90
C GLU A 23 -27.76 -9.70 -0.52
N ALA A 24 -28.19 -8.46 -0.77
CA ALA A 24 -28.84 -8.08 -2.01
C ALA A 24 -28.59 -6.62 -2.39
N THR A 25 -28.52 -6.37 -3.69
CA THR A 25 -28.56 -5.03 -4.27
C THR A 25 -29.65 -5.00 -5.33
N VAL A 26 -30.59 -4.08 -5.18
CA VAL A 26 -31.69 -3.90 -6.12
C VAL A 26 -31.73 -2.44 -6.54
N ALA A 27 -31.81 -2.21 -7.85
CA ALA A 27 -31.97 -0.87 -8.40
C ALA A 27 -33.25 -0.78 -9.22
N TYR A 28 -33.88 0.39 -9.21
CA TYR A 28 -35.07 0.69 -10.00
C TYR A 28 -34.92 2.04 -10.69
N LEU A 29 -35.18 2.07 -11.99
CA LEU A 29 -35.41 3.32 -12.72
C LEU A 29 -36.85 3.78 -12.44
N LEU A 30 -37.00 4.95 -11.82
CA LEU A 30 -38.29 5.48 -11.41
C LEU A 30 -39.08 6.12 -12.58
N PRO A 31 -40.43 6.15 -12.50
CA PRO A 31 -41.29 6.85 -13.45
C PRO A 31 -41.01 8.36 -13.58
N GLY A 32 -41.43 8.93 -14.71
CA GLY A 32 -41.49 10.40 -14.90
C GLY A 32 -40.20 11.09 -15.32
N GLY A 33 -39.22 10.33 -15.84
CA GLY A 33 -38.03 10.87 -16.52
C GLY A 33 -38.30 11.31 -17.97
N PRO A 34 -37.28 11.77 -18.71
CA PRO A 34 -37.42 12.10 -20.13
C PRO A 34 -37.68 10.84 -20.99
N PRO A 35 -38.19 10.99 -22.22
CA PRO A 35 -38.28 9.89 -23.19
C PRO A 35 -36.90 9.30 -23.49
N THR A 36 -36.80 7.97 -23.56
CA THR A 36 -35.54 7.30 -23.92
C THR A 36 -35.37 7.32 -25.44
N VAL A 37 -34.26 7.86 -25.93
CA VAL A 37 -33.92 7.85 -27.36
C VAL A 37 -32.89 6.78 -27.62
N VAL A 38 -33.21 5.82 -28.48
CA VAL A 38 -32.28 4.79 -28.95
C VAL A 38 -31.90 5.14 -30.39
N ASP A 39 -30.60 5.31 -30.60
CA ASP A 39 -30.00 5.57 -31.91
C ASP A 39 -29.15 4.36 -32.31
N ASP A 40 -29.57 3.64 -33.35
CA ASP A 40 -28.85 2.49 -33.89
C ASP A 40 -28.00 2.83 -35.13
N GLY A 41 -27.84 4.13 -35.41
CA GLY A 41 -27.10 4.65 -36.56
C GLY A 41 -27.90 4.67 -37.87
N LYS A 42 -29.05 3.98 -37.98
CA LYS A 42 -29.94 4.02 -39.16
C LYS A 42 -31.29 4.65 -38.85
N ARG A 43 -31.77 4.56 -37.61
CA ARG A 43 -33.04 5.14 -37.14
C ARG A 43 -32.92 5.62 -35.70
N LYS A 44 -33.54 6.76 -35.41
CA LYS A 44 -33.82 7.20 -34.03
C LYS A 44 -35.22 6.75 -33.64
N LYS A 45 -35.31 5.94 -32.58
CA LYS A 45 -36.59 5.57 -31.95
C LYS A 45 -36.69 6.22 -30.58
N THR A 46 -37.82 6.86 -30.32
CA THR A 46 -38.11 7.49 -29.03
C THR A 46 -39.16 6.67 -28.29
N TYR A 47 -38.84 6.28 -27.06
CA TYR A 47 -39.74 5.55 -26.16
C TYR A 47 -40.31 6.51 -25.12
N PRO A 48 -41.62 6.43 -24.82
CA PRO A 48 -42.25 7.29 -23.83
C PRO A 48 -41.66 7.06 -22.43
N PRO A 49 -41.77 8.05 -21.53
CA PRO A 49 -41.38 7.88 -20.13
C PRO A 49 -42.04 6.68 -19.48
N LEU A 50 -41.29 5.98 -18.63
CA LEU A 50 -41.81 4.85 -17.86
C LEU A 50 -43.00 5.29 -16.99
N SER A 51 -44.06 4.48 -17.00
CA SER A 51 -45.25 4.62 -16.16
C SER A 51 -45.13 3.88 -14.82
N ARG A 52 -44.19 2.94 -14.71
CA ARG A 52 -43.91 2.12 -13.52
C ARG A 52 -42.39 1.98 -13.31
N PRO A 53 -41.93 1.73 -12.07
CA PRO A 53 -40.52 1.46 -11.83
C PRO A 53 -40.04 0.29 -12.68
N LEU A 54 -38.91 0.46 -13.38
CA LEU A 54 -38.27 -0.59 -14.16
C LEU A 54 -37.11 -1.16 -13.32
N PRO A 55 -37.13 -2.46 -12.95
CA PRO A 55 -36.00 -3.08 -12.26
C PRO A 55 -34.75 -3.00 -13.14
N LEU A 56 -33.62 -2.68 -12.50
CA LEU A 56 -32.30 -2.65 -13.09
C LEU A 56 -31.43 -3.71 -12.43
N SER A 57 -30.53 -4.30 -13.21
CA SER A 57 -29.41 -5.04 -12.63
C SER A 57 -28.42 -4.04 -12.03
N ALA A 58 -27.96 -4.34 -10.81
CA ALA A 58 -26.96 -3.54 -10.12
C ALA A 58 -25.84 -4.47 -9.65
N ILE A 59 -24.60 -4.06 -9.91
CA ILE A 59 -23.40 -4.73 -9.43
C ILE A 59 -22.67 -3.76 -8.53
N ARG A 60 -22.26 -4.22 -7.35
CA ARG A 60 -21.54 -3.39 -6.38
C ARG A 60 -20.07 -3.28 -6.74
N LEU A 61 -19.56 -2.06 -6.70
CA LEU A 61 -18.16 -1.69 -6.88
C LEU A 61 -17.65 -0.80 -5.74
N ASP A 62 -18.43 -0.64 -4.66
CA ASP A 62 -18.01 0.09 -3.48
C ASP A 62 -17.02 -0.73 -2.64
N PRO A 63 -16.11 -0.07 -1.90
CA PRO A 63 -15.05 -0.73 -1.12
C PRO A 63 -15.56 -1.80 -0.16
N GLY A 64 -16.70 -1.55 0.50
CA GLY A 64 -17.33 -2.51 1.41
C GLY A 64 -17.57 -3.86 0.72
N TRP A 65 -17.94 -3.87 -0.56
CA TRP A 65 -18.13 -5.08 -1.33
C TRP A 65 -16.86 -5.63 -1.95
N THR A 66 -16.09 -4.79 -2.66
CA THR A 66 -14.97 -5.26 -3.49
C THR A 66 -13.78 -5.72 -2.65
N VAL A 67 -13.61 -5.13 -1.47
CA VAL A 67 -12.56 -5.48 -0.50
C VAL A 67 -13.15 -6.35 0.59
N GLY A 68 -14.12 -5.81 1.33
CA GLY A 68 -14.56 -6.39 2.59
C GLY A 68 -15.61 -7.48 2.48
N ARG A 69 -16.31 -7.60 1.33
CA ARG A 69 -17.55 -8.38 1.18
C ARG A 69 -18.57 -8.12 2.32
N ASP A 70 -18.58 -6.89 2.83
CA ASP A 70 -19.28 -6.41 4.03
C ASP A 70 -18.99 -7.21 5.32
N GLN A 71 -17.88 -7.95 5.38
CA GLN A 71 -17.42 -8.73 6.53
C GLN A 71 -16.22 -8.10 7.25
N HIS A 72 -15.60 -7.10 6.64
CA HIS A 72 -14.47 -6.35 7.19
C HIS A 72 -14.91 -4.91 7.51
N PRO A 73 -15.34 -4.61 8.75
CA PRO A 73 -15.82 -3.28 9.13
C PRO A 73 -14.74 -2.21 9.00
N GLU A 74 -13.47 -2.58 9.15
CA GLU A 74 -12.31 -1.67 9.09
C GLU A 74 -12.19 -0.98 7.72
N VAL A 75 -12.72 -1.59 6.66
CA VAL A 75 -12.70 -1.02 5.30
C VAL A 75 -13.38 0.36 5.26
N ALA A 76 -14.45 0.58 6.03
CA ALA A 76 -15.12 1.87 6.07
C ALA A 76 -14.21 2.96 6.67
N ASP A 77 -13.48 2.62 7.72
CA ASP A 77 -12.57 3.55 8.39
C ASP A 77 -11.32 3.81 7.54
N ARG A 78 -10.76 2.76 6.91
CA ARG A 78 -9.61 2.86 5.99
C ARG A 78 -9.87 3.79 4.81
N GLN A 79 -11.12 3.96 4.37
CA GLN A 79 -11.47 4.91 3.30
C GLN A 79 -11.25 6.37 3.69
N GLY A 80 -11.21 6.68 4.98
CA GLY A 80 -10.83 8.00 5.48
C GLY A 80 -9.34 8.19 5.74
N LYS A 81 -8.52 7.13 5.59
CA LYS A 81 -7.11 7.13 5.99
C LYS A 81 -6.19 7.59 4.88
N HIS A 82 -5.17 8.37 5.26
CA HIS A 82 -4.11 8.85 4.40
C HIS A 82 -2.75 8.24 4.79
N VAL A 83 -2.19 7.45 3.87
CA VAL A 83 -0.88 6.81 4.04
C VAL A 83 0.15 7.48 3.15
N LEU A 84 1.26 7.94 3.73
CA LEU A 84 2.42 8.39 2.98
C LEU A 84 3.40 7.24 2.78
N VAL A 85 3.70 6.88 1.54
CA VAL A 85 4.67 5.84 1.19
C VAL A 85 5.90 6.48 0.56
N LEU A 86 7.04 6.37 1.23
CA LEU A 86 8.34 6.80 0.75
C LEU A 86 9.05 5.60 0.13
N GLY A 87 9.34 5.68 -1.16
CA GLY A 87 9.92 4.59 -1.94
C GLY A 87 8.85 3.73 -2.62
N ALA A 88 8.92 3.67 -3.95
CA ALA A 88 8.11 2.83 -4.82
C ALA A 88 8.95 1.71 -5.45
N GLY A 89 9.91 1.17 -4.71
CA GLY A 89 10.83 0.13 -5.17
C GLY A 89 10.23 -1.28 -5.19
N ALA A 90 11.09 -2.28 -4.95
CA ALA A 90 10.70 -3.69 -4.91
C ALA A 90 9.75 -4.04 -3.75
N LEU A 91 9.89 -3.35 -2.61
CA LEU A 91 9.01 -3.52 -1.46
C LEU A 91 7.83 -2.54 -1.51
N GLY A 92 8.11 -1.26 -1.78
CA GLY A 92 7.09 -0.22 -1.74
C GLY A 92 6.02 -0.33 -2.81
N SER A 93 6.38 -0.65 -4.08
CA SER A 93 5.37 -0.70 -5.14
C SER A 93 4.32 -1.81 -4.96
N PRO A 94 4.66 -3.06 -4.55
CA PRO A 94 3.65 -4.05 -4.22
C PRO A 94 2.87 -3.71 -2.95
N VAL A 95 3.50 -3.09 -1.93
CA VAL A 95 2.80 -2.64 -0.72
C VAL A 95 1.72 -1.61 -1.08
N ILE A 96 2.00 -0.64 -1.96
CA ILE A 96 0.99 0.34 -2.42
C ILE A 96 -0.21 -0.36 -3.08
N ASP A 97 0.04 -1.35 -3.95
CA ASP A 97 -1.01 -2.15 -4.58
C ASP A 97 -1.84 -2.92 -3.55
N HIS A 98 -1.20 -3.50 -2.53
CA HIS A 98 -1.88 -4.23 -1.47
C HIS A 98 -2.70 -3.31 -0.54
N LEU A 99 -2.19 -2.14 -0.19
CA LEU A 99 -2.94 -1.15 0.61
C LEU A 99 -4.19 -0.67 -0.13
N ALA A 100 -4.10 -0.44 -1.45
CA ALA A 100 -5.25 -0.11 -2.27
C ALA A 100 -6.28 -1.26 -2.31
N LYS A 101 -5.81 -2.51 -2.48
CA LYS A 101 -6.67 -3.71 -2.39
C LYS A 101 -7.28 -3.91 -1.00
N ALA A 102 -6.63 -3.41 0.05
CA ALA A 102 -7.13 -3.46 1.43
C ALA A 102 -8.12 -2.32 1.76
N GLY A 103 -8.40 -1.44 0.81
CA GLY A 103 -9.41 -0.38 0.95
C GLY A 103 -8.89 0.89 1.62
N VAL A 104 -7.58 1.14 1.62
CA VAL A 104 -7.04 2.45 2.04
C VAL A 104 -7.50 3.52 1.06
N GLY A 105 -8.07 4.62 1.58
CA GLY A 105 -8.68 5.67 0.77
C GLY A 105 -7.67 6.54 0.04
N PHE A 106 -6.63 7.00 0.74
CA PHE A 106 -5.65 7.94 0.19
C PHE A 106 -4.22 7.44 0.39
N ILE A 107 -3.46 7.40 -0.69
CA ILE A 107 -2.04 7.04 -0.66
C ILE A 107 -1.24 8.14 -1.34
N THR A 108 -0.27 8.73 -0.67
CA THR A 108 0.75 9.55 -1.34
C THR A 108 1.98 8.68 -1.57
N VAL A 109 2.47 8.61 -2.81
CA VAL A 109 3.70 7.88 -3.13
C VAL A 109 4.80 8.85 -3.57
N VAL A 110 5.97 8.74 -2.94
CA VAL A 110 7.14 9.57 -3.24
C VAL A 110 8.30 8.69 -3.69
N ASP A 111 8.76 8.87 -4.92
CA ASP A 111 9.92 8.17 -5.46
C ASP A 111 10.54 8.99 -6.61
N ALA A 112 11.87 9.14 -6.59
CA ALA A 112 12.58 9.96 -7.57
C ALA A 112 12.92 9.21 -8.85
N ASP A 113 12.92 7.88 -8.84
CA ASP A 113 13.53 7.08 -9.88
C ASP A 113 12.63 6.88 -11.10
N ASN A 114 13.29 6.55 -12.21
CA ASN A 114 12.64 5.91 -13.35
C ASN A 114 12.71 4.39 -13.21
N LEU A 115 11.73 3.68 -13.77
CA LEU A 115 11.76 2.22 -13.84
C LEU A 115 12.88 1.77 -14.79
N SER A 116 13.78 0.91 -14.30
CA SER A 116 14.81 0.27 -15.12
C SER A 116 14.47 -1.19 -15.44
N PRO A 117 15.05 -1.79 -16.49
CA PRO A 117 14.83 -3.20 -16.82
C PRO A 117 15.15 -4.16 -15.65
N ALA A 118 16.17 -3.82 -14.84
CA ALA A 118 16.58 -4.61 -13.67
C ALA A 118 15.54 -4.63 -12.54
N ASN A 119 14.50 -3.79 -12.59
CA ASN A 119 13.46 -3.73 -11.58
C ASN A 119 12.25 -4.62 -11.90
N ILE A 120 12.02 -4.98 -13.17
CA ILE A 120 10.76 -5.59 -13.64
C ILE A 120 10.46 -6.91 -12.92
N GLY A 121 11.49 -7.68 -12.56
CA GLY A 121 11.30 -8.97 -11.89
C GLY A 121 10.79 -8.88 -10.44
N ARG A 122 10.70 -7.68 -9.86
CA ARG A 122 10.33 -7.47 -8.45
C ARG A 122 9.51 -6.21 -8.17
N HIS A 123 9.21 -5.43 -9.20
CA HIS A 123 8.40 -4.21 -9.09
C HIS A 123 6.98 -4.49 -9.57
N LEU A 124 6.00 -3.73 -9.08
CA LEU A 124 4.62 -3.78 -9.57
C LEU A 124 4.47 -3.53 -11.10
N LEU A 125 5.42 -2.81 -11.70
CA LEU A 125 5.33 -2.32 -13.07
C LEU A 125 6.08 -3.25 -14.01
N GLY A 126 5.52 -3.45 -15.21
CA GLY A 126 6.12 -4.29 -16.23
C GLY A 126 7.01 -3.54 -17.22
N ALA A 127 7.40 -4.24 -18.29
CA ALA A 127 8.26 -3.71 -19.35
C ALA A 127 7.65 -2.49 -20.07
N GLU A 128 6.33 -2.36 -20.10
CA GLU A 128 5.60 -1.23 -20.68
C GLU A 128 5.85 0.11 -19.95
N SER A 129 6.49 0.05 -18.78
CA SER A 129 6.74 1.20 -17.91
C SER A 129 8.22 1.57 -17.82
N ILE A 130 9.12 0.88 -18.54
CA ILE A 130 10.56 1.21 -18.56
C ILE A 130 10.76 2.68 -18.97
N GLY A 131 11.61 3.39 -18.23
CA GLY A 131 11.92 4.81 -18.46
C GLY A 131 10.88 5.79 -17.89
N LYS A 132 9.71 5.32 -17.43
CA LYS A 132 8.72 6.15 -16.74
C LYS A 132 9.09 6.32 -15.27
N ARG A 133 8.68 7.44 -14.67
CA ARG A 133 8.80 7.70 -13.22
C ARG A 133 8.04 6.63 -12.44
N LYS A 134 8.69 5.96 -11.49
CA LYS A 134 8.11 4.86 -10.71
C LYS A 134 6.85 5.31 -9.97
N ALA A 135 6.93 6.43 -9.23
CA ALA A 135 5.80 6.99 -8.48
C ALA A 135 4.57 7.24 -9.38
N SER A 136 4.77 7.97 -10.49
CA SER A 136 3.68 8.34 -11.40
C SER A 136 3.05 7.12 -12.09
N ALA A 137 3.86 6.17 -12.56
CA ALA A 137 3.35 4.98 -13.24
C ALA A 137 2.66 4.01 -12.27
N ALA A 138 3.18 3.84 -11.05
CA ALA A 138 2.55 3.04 -10.01
C ALA A 138 1.19 3.63 -9.61
N ALA A 139 1.12 4.95 -9.36
CA ALA A 139 -0.14 5.63 -9.05
C ALA A 139 -1.16 5.48 -10.17
N GLN A 140 -0.75 5.65 -11.44
CA GLN A 140 -1.64 5.44 -12.58
C GLN A 140 -2.20 4.00 -12.63
N ARG A 141 -1.33 3.00 -12.43
CA ARG A 141 -1.72 1.58 -12.44
C ARG A 141 -2.74 1.27 -11.36
N VAL A 142 -2.52 1.77 -10.14
CA VAL A 142 -3.36 1.52 -8.97
C VAL A 142 -4.70 2.27 -9.07
N ASN A 143 -4.68 3.56 -9.44
CA ASN A 143 -5.90 4.36 -9.65
C ASN A 143 -6.81 3.79 -10.76
N LEU A 144 -6.23 3.16 -11.78
CA LEU A 144 -7.00 2.47 -12.82
C LEU A 144 -7.63 1.18 -12.32
N GLY A 145 -6.95 0.49 -11.39
CA GLY A 145 -7.36 -0.83 -10.89
C GLY A 145 -8.38 -0.78 -9.75
N TYR A 146 -8.26 0.20 -8.84
CA TYR A 146 -9.02 0.22 -7.59
C TYR A 146 -9.72 1.58 -7.39
N PRO A 147 -11.00 1.71 -7.81
CA PRO A 147 -11.74 2.97 -7.73
C PRO A 147 -11.93 3.54 -6.32
N ALA A 148 -11.76 2.71 -5.30
CA ALA A 148 -11.90 3.10 -3.90
C ALA A 148 -10.64 3.75 -3.30
N THR A 149 -9.54 3.81 -4.05
CA THR A 149 -8.27 4.36 -3.59
C THR A 149 -7.81 5.47 -4.52
N VAL A 150 -7.34 6.57 -3.94
CA VAL A 150 -6.69 7.67 -4.66
C VAL A 150 -5.21 7.67 -4.31
N VAL A 151 -4.38 7.34 -5.29
CA VAL A 151 -2.92 7.43 -5.20
C VAL A 151 -2.42 8.71 -5.84
N THR A 152 -1.74 9.55 -5.06
CA THR A 152 -1.14 10.82 -5.50
C THR A 152 0.38 10.66 -5.63
N PRO A 153 0.95 10.76 -6.84
CA PRO A 153 2.38 10.57 -7.06
C PRO A 153 3.20 11.85 -6.93
N HIS A 154 4.38 11.75 -6.33
CA HIS A 154 5.43 12.76 -6.36
C HIS A 154 6.74 12.17 -6.86
N ALA A 155 7.13 12.59 -8.07
CA ALA A 155 8.37 12.19 -8.73
C ALA A 155 9.58 13.01 -8.20
N MET A 156 9.93 12.84 -6.93
CA MET A 156 11.04 13.53 -6.26
C MET A 156 11.59 12.67 -5.12
N THR A 157 12.76 13.06 -4.58
CA THR A 157 13.35 12.41 -3.40
C THR A 157 12.46 12.63 -2.17
N ALA A 158 12.43 11.67 -1.24
CA ALA A 158 11.71 11.82 0.02
C ALA A 158 12.12 13.08 0.81
N GLU A 159 13.41 13.39 0.89
CA GLU A 159 13.93 14.63 1.48
C GLU A 159 13.22 15.88 0.93
N ASN A 160 13.25 16.07 -0.39
CA ASN A 160 12.64 17.22 -1.03
C ASN A 160 11.12 17.29 -0.82
N TRP A 161 10.44 16.14 -0.70
CA TRP A 161 9.03 16.11 -0.40
C TRP A 161 8.76 16.57 1.04
N LEU A 162 9.49 16.00 2.01
CA LEU A 162 9.40 16.31 3.45
C LEU A 162 9.76 17.77 3.76
N LYS A 163 10.67 18.38 2.99
CA LYS A 163 10.99 19.83 3.10
C LYS A 163 9.89 20.75 2.56
N LYS A 164 9.03 20.25 1.67
CA LYS A 164 8.00 21.05 0.98
C LYS A 164 6.59 20.82 1.54
N HIS A 165 6.37 19.74 2.26
CA HIS A 165 5.06 19.33 2.76
C HIS A 165 5.17 18.93 4.23
N ALA A 166 4.17 19.32 5.01
CA ALA A 166 4.01 18.84 6.38
C ALA A 166 3.39 17.44 6.41
N LEU A 167 3.62 16.69 7.50
CA LEU A 167 2.91 15.43 7.77
C LEU A 167 1.51 15.65 8.37
N SER A 168 1.04 16.89 8.45
CA SER A 168 -0.31 17.19 8.93
C SER A 168 -1.37 16.49 8.06
N GLY A 169 -2.21 15.68 8.70
CA GLY A 169 -3.25 14.89 8.01
C GLY A 169 -2.78 13.54 7.47
N VAL A 170 -1.50 13.18 7.63
CA VAL A 170 -1.00 11.84 7.34
C VAL A 170 -1.29 10.94 8.55
N ASP A 171 -2.06 9.87 8.34
CA ASP A 171 -2.38 8.89 9.40
C ASP A 171 -1.21 7.96 9.70
N VAL A 172 -0.44 7.54 8.67
CA VAL A 172 0.72 6.65 8.82
C VAL A 172 1.77 6.97 7.74
N VAL A 173 3.04 7.00 8.13
CA VAL A 173 4.17 7.05 7.19
C VAL A 173 4.78 5.65 7.05
N LEU A 174 5.00 5.21 5.82
CA LEU A 174 5.74 4.00 5.49
C LEU A 174 7.05 4.39 4.80
N ASP A 175 8.18 4.20 5.48
CA ASP A 175 9.49 4.31 4.86
C ASP A 175 9.94 2.94 4.35
N LEU A 176 9.92 2.81 3.02
CA LEU A 176 10.29 1.62 2.27
C LEU A 176 11.43 1.94 1.30
N THR A 177 12.20 3.00 1.58
CA THR A 177 13.35 3.44 0.76
C THR A 177 14.59 2.59 1.02
N GLY A 178 14.79 2.17 2.27
CA GLY A 178 16.03 1.55 2.73
C GLY A 178 17.21 2.53 2.83
N GLU A 179 16.95 3.84 2.79
CA GLU A 179 17.99 4.87 2.80
C GLU A 179 18.18 5.47 4.21
N PRO A 180 19.41 5.56 4.74
CA PRO A 180 19.68 6.20 6.04
C PRO A 180 19.24 7.65 6.13
N ASP A 181 19.51 8.44 5.09
CA ASP A 181 19.23 9.88 5.12
C ASP A 181 17.72 10.15 5.20
N VAL A 182 16.90 9.33 4.53
CA VAL A 182 15.44 9.44 4.56
C VAL A 182 14.90 9.26 5.98
N ARG A 183 15.42 8.28 6.73
CA ARG A 183 15.00 8.00 8.11
C ARG A 183 15.23 9.20 9.03
N TRP A 184 16.35 9.90 8.85
CA TRP A 184 16.61 11.14 9.57
C TRP A 184 15.60 12.24 9.24
N TYR A 185 15.32 12.48 7.95
CA TYR A 185 14.34 13.49 7.53
C TYR A 185 12.93 13.17 8.00
N VAL A 186 12.55 11.88 8.01
CA VAL A 186 11.25 11.44 8.53
C VAL A 186 11.13 11.73 10.02
N ASP A 187 12.16 11.42 10.82
CA ASP A 187 12.14 11.74 12.25
C ASP A 187 12.03 13.24 12.52
N GLN A 188 12.71 14.09 11.74
CA GLN A 188 12.57 15.54 11.86
C GLN A 188 11.14 16.00 11.55
N ALA A 189 10.55 15.51 10.46
CA ALA A 189 9.18 15.86 10.08
C ALA A 189 8.14 15.36 11.10
N ARG A 190 8.37 14.18 11.69
CA ARG A 190 7.51 13.61 12.75
C ARG A 190 7.63 14.34 14.08
N HIS A 191 8.78 14.94 14.36
CA HIS A 191 8.93 15.80 15.55
C HIS A 191 8.02 17.04 15.46
N GLU A 192 7.86 17.63 14.27
CA GLU A 192 6.95 18.76 14.04
C GLU A 192 5.48 18.32 13.98
N HIS A 193 5.22 17.17 13.36
CA HIS A 193 3.88 16.62 13.16
C HIS A 193 3.86 15.12 13.49
N PRO A 194 3.60 14.75 14.76
CA PRO A 194 3.66 13.35 15.19
C PRO A 194 2.64 12.47 14.46
N CYS A 195 3.13 11.42 13.83
CA CYS A 195 2.32 10.35 13.25
C CYS A 195 3.03 9.00 13.41
N PRO A 196 2.30 7.88 13.43
CA PRO A 196 2.89 6.55 13.34
C PRO A 196 3.83 6.40 12.15
N LEU A 197 4.89 5.62 12.34
CA LEU A 197 5.88 5.29 11.31
C LEU A 197 6.09 3.78 11.26
N LEU A 198 6.07 3.24 10.04
CA LEU A 198 6.59 1.92 9.75
C LEU A 198 7.84 2.04 8.90
N ILE A 199 8.94 1.40 9.31
CA ILE A 199 10.13 1.24 8.49
C ILE A 199 10.21 -0.23 8.08
N GLY A 200 10.19 -0.48 6.77
CA GLY A 200 10.19 -1.82 6.19
C GLY A 200 11.43 -2.07 5.33
N TRP A 201 12.11 -3.20 5.54
CA TRP A 201 13.27 -3.58 4.74
C TRP A 201 13.43 -5.09 4.60
N MET A 202 14.31 -5.48 3.68
CA MET A 202 14.68 -6.87 3.42
C MET A 202 16.19 -7.01 3.50
N GLU A 203 16.64 -8.13 4.06
CA GLU A 203 18.03 -8.55 4.01
C GLU A 203 18.37 -9.27 2.69
N PRO A 204 19.66 -9.40 2.33
CA PRO A 204 20.10 -10.17 1.16
C PRO A 204 19.44 -11.55 1.03
N TYR A 205 19.16 -11.93 -0.22
CA TYR A 205 18.39 -13.14 -0.59
C TYR A 205 16.97 -13.20 -0.04
N VAL A 206 16.50 -12.13 0.64
CA VAL A 206 15.32 -12.15 1.51
C VAL A 206 15.46 -13.25 2.57
N ALA A 207 16.67 -13.37 3.14
CA ALA A 207 16.93 -14.24 4.28
C ALA A 207 16.15 -13.78 5.52
N ALA A 208 15.89 -12.48 5.62
CA ALA A 208 14.96 -11.92 6.57
C ALA A 208 14.23 -10.71 5.96
N ALA A 209 13.06 -10.41 6.52
CA ALA A 209 12.29 -9.22 6.25
C ALA A 209 11.80 -8.63 7.57
N HIS A 210 11.70 -7.31 7.62
CA HIS A 210 11.40 -6.61 8.86
C HIS A 210 10.38 -5.51 8.64
N ALA A 211 9.52 -5.33 9.63
CA ALA A 211 8.68 -4.17 9.82
C ALA A 211 8.93 -3.64 11.23
N CYS A 212 9.46 -2.42 11.34
CA CYS A 212 9.57 -1.72 12.60
C CYS A 212 8.40 -0.73 12.72
N LEU A 213 7.61 -0.87 13.76
CA LEU A 213 6.42 -0.08 14.04
C LEU A 213 6.76 0.89 15.17
N LEU A 214 6.63 2.18 14.91
CA LEU A 214 6.96 3.24 15.83
C LEU A 214 5.73 4.11 16.09
N PRO A 215 5.27 4.19 17.36
CA PRO A 215 4.25 5.15 17.78
C PRO A 215 4.67 6.60 17.47
N PRO A 216 3.72 7.55 17.43
CA PRO A 216 3.97 8.91 16.95
C PRO A 216 5.13 9.65 17.62
N GLN A 217 5.37 9.38 18.90
CA GLN A 217 6.39 10.05 19.70
C GLN A 217 7.74 9.31 19.73
N THR A 218 7.82 8.10 19.17
CA THR A 218 9.05 7.31 19.17
C THR A 218 9.86 7.60 17.91
N PRO A 219 11.04 8.24 18.02
CA PRO A 219 11.93 8.44 16.88
C PRO A 219 12.63 7.12 16.52
N TRP A 220 13.00 6.98 15.25
CA TRP A 220 13.86 5.90 14.81
C TRP A 220 15.30 6.09 15.31
N ILE A 221 15.86 7.28 15.13
CA ILE A 221 17.22 7.61 15.53
C ILE A 221 17.31 7.71 17.05
N GLN A 222 18.11 6.83 17.65
CA GLN A 222 18.35 6.80 19.09
C GLN A 222 19.62 7.59 19.40
N GLY A 223 19.45 8.86 19.79
CA GLY A 223 20.56 9.79 20.01
C GLY A 223 21.29 10.13 18.71
N SER A 224 22.47 9.54 18.50
CA SER A 224 23.26 9.68 17.25
C SER A 224 23.42 8.37 16.47
N ARG A 225 22.69 7.32 16.87
CA ARG A 225 22.80 5.97 16.31
C ARG A 225 21.57 5.61 15.48
N ASP A 226 21.83 5.03 14.31
CA ASP A 226 20.84 4.33 13.50
C ASP A 226 20.83 2.83 13.88
N PRO A 227 19.73 2.28 14.44
CA PRO A 227 19.69 0.91 14.95
C PRO A 227 19.58 -0.16 13.85
N LEU A 228 19.48 0.19 12.55
CA LEU A 228 19.23 -0.79 11.47
C LEU A 228 20.16 -2.00 11.52
N ASN A 229 21.47 -1.74 11.66
CA ASN A 229 22.47 -2.78 11.65
C ASN A 229 22.30 -3.74 12.83
N ASP A 230 21.78 -3.28 13.97
CA ASP A 230 21.58 -4.13 15.16
C ASP A 230 20.34 -5.01 15.02
N LEU A 231 19.41 -4.60 14.15
CA LEU A 231 18.15 -5.28 13.91
C LEU A 231 18.24 -6.38 12.85
N GLU A 232 19.37 -6.50 12.14
CA GLU A 232 19.64 -7.57 11.18
C GLU A 232 19.70 -8.95 11.86
N ALA A 233 19.16 -9.95 11.18
CA ALA A 233 19.03 -11.34 11.59
C ALA A 233 20.25 -12.17 11.21
N VAL A 234 20.93 -11.80 10.12
CA VAL A 234 22.10 -12.52 9.62
C VAL A 234 23.35 -11.66 9.77
N SER A 235 24.47 -12.31 10.05
CA SER A 235 25.79 -11.68 10.00
C SER A 235 26.29 -11.73 8.56
N TRP A 236 26.26 -10.58 7.87
CA TRP A 236 26.63 -10.49 6.45
C TRP A 236 28.13 -10.22 6.27
N PRO A 237 28.87 -11.08 5.55
CA PRO A 237 30.24 -10.78 5.14
C PRO A 237 30.25 -9.71 4.04
N ASP A 238 31.31 -8.92 3.98
CA ASP A 238 31.46 -7.82 3.01
C ASP A 238 31.30 -8.28 1.55
N GLU A 239 31.70 -9.52 1.27
CA GLU A 239 31.68 -10.15 -0.07
C GLU A 239 30.28 -10.39 -0.63
N VAL A 240 29.29 -10.55 0.27
CA VAL A 240 27.88 -10.74 -0.11
C VAL A 240 27.23 -9.40 -0.47
N ILE A 241 27.75 -8.29 0.06
CA ILE A 241 27.26 -6.93 -0.22
C ILE A 241 27.89 -6.42 -1.52
N ARG A 242 27.40 -6.90 -2.67
CA ARG A 242 27.82 -6.36 -3.96
C ARG A 242 27.09 -5.05 -4.27
N ARG A 243 27.85 -3.93 -4.28
CA ARG A 243 27.38 -2.65 -4.83
C ARG A 243 27.52 -2.70 -6.35
N GLU A 244 26.43 -2.46 -7.09
CA GLU A 244 26.55 -2.21 -8.52
C GLU A 244 27.12 -0.80 -8.75
N PRO A 245 28.12 -0.63 -9.64
CA PRO A 245 28.63 0.70 -9.98
C PRO A 245 27.52 1.58 -10.56
N GLY A 246 27.28 2.75 -9.95
CA GLY A 246 26.35 3.77 -10.46
C GLY A 246 24.90 3.66 -9.97
N CYS A 247 24.57 2.72 -9.08
CA CYS A 247 23.27 2.65 -8.42
C CYS A 247 23.46 2.63 -6.89
N SER A 248 22.63 3.36 -6.15
CA SER A 248 22.59 3.27 -4.68
C SER A 248 22.09 1.89 -4.18
N SER A 249 21.56 1.05 -5.08
CA SER A 249 21.03 -0.27 -4.72
C SER A 249 22.12 -1.36 -4.70
N ARG A 250 22.12 -2.15 -3.62
CA ARG A 250 22.84 -3.44 -3.53
C ARG A 250 22.06 -4.46 -4.37
N PHE A 251 22.67 -5.08 -5.38
CA PHE A 251 22.01 -6.15 -6.12
C PHE A 251 21.93 -7.40 -5.23
N GLN A 252 20.71 -7.78 -4.87
CA GLN A 252 20.43 -8.99 -4.10
C GLN A 252 19.61 -9.91 -5.01
N SER A 253 20.18 -11.05 -5.40
CA SER A 253 19.44 -12.05 -6.18
C SER A 253 18.34 -12.65 -5.32
N TYR A 254 17.08 -12.38 -5.66
CA TYR A 254 15.92 -13.05 -5.09
C TYR A 254 14.77 -13.13 -6.09
N THR A 255 13.86 -14.06 -5.86
CA THR A 255 12.63 -14.19 -6.66
C THR A 255 11.55 -13.26 -6.14
N ALA A 256 10.58 -12.90 -6.98
CA ALA A 256 9.39 -12.17 -6.54
C ALA A 256 8.63 -12.91 -5.42
N ALA A 257 8.63 -14.25 -5.44
CA ALA A 257 8.01 -15.07 -4.40
C ALA A 257 8.74 -14.93 -3.04
N ALA A 258 10.07 -14.82 -3.04
CA ALA A 258 10.81 -14.56 -1.81
C ALA A 258 10.47 -13.17 -1.26
N ALA A 259 10.48 -12.14 -2.12
CA ALA A 259 10.10 -10.78 -1.75
C ALA A 259 8.64 -10.67 -1.27
N ALA A 260 7.74 -11.54 -1.72
CA ALA A 260 6.34 -11.55 -1.30
C ALA A 260 6.17 -11.78 0.20
N HIS A 261 7.09 -12.50 0.87
CA HIS A 261 7.08 -12.62 2.32
C HIS A 261 7.26 -11.26 3.01
N ALA A 262 8.19 -10.44 2.50
CA ALA A 262 8.41 -9.10 3.03
C ALA A 262 7.24 -8.17 2.74
N VAL A 263 6.69 -8.23 1.52
CA VAL A 263 5.51 -7.44 1.13
C VAL A 263 4.33 -7.77 2.04
N ALA A 264 4.05 -9.06 2.28
CA ALA A 264 2.97 -9.48 3.17
C ALA A 264 3.22 -9.00 4.61
N LEU A 265 4.40 -9.26 5.17
CA LEU A 265 4.78 -8.82 6.52
C LEU A 265 4.58 -7.31 6.69
N VAL A 266 5.13 -6.51 5.77
CA VAL A 266 5.05 -5.05 5.84
C VAL A 266 3.63 -4.56 5.65
N THR A 267 2.86 -5.15 4.74
CA THR A 267 1.46 -4.76 4.49
C THR A 267 0.60 -5.04 5.70
N GLU A 268 0.68 -6.23 6.29
CA GLU A 268 -0.13 -6.60 7.46
C GLU A 268 0.16 -5.69 8.66
N ASN A 269 1.44 -5.40 8.92
CA ASN A 269 1.83 -4.47 9.99
C ASN A 269 1.44 -3.02 9.68
N ALA A 270 1.46 -2.60 8.41
CA ALA A 270 0.95 -1.28 8.02
C ALA A 270 -0.56 -1.17 8.23
N LEU A 271 -1.32 -2.22 7.90
CA LEU A 271 -2.78 -2.26 8.13
C LEU A 271 -3.11 -2.24 9.63
N ASP A 272 -2.36 -2.99 10.45
CA ASP A 272 -2.50 -2.92 11.91
C ASP A 272 -2.32 -1.49 12.45
N LEU A 273 -1.30 -0.77 11.97
CA LEU A 273 -1.10 0.65 12.34
C LEU A 273 -2.24 1.56 11.86
N ILE A 274 -2.72 1.35 10.63
CA ILE A 274 -3.79 2.16 10.02
C ILE A 274 -5.11 1.97 10.78
N ASP A 275 -5.40 0.74 11.20
CA ASP A 275 -6.61 0.36 11.93
C ASP A 275 -6.53 0.71 13.43
N GLY A 276 -5.37 1.13 13.92
CA GLY A 276 -5.15 1.50 15.33
C GLY A 276 -4.97 0.30 16.25
N GLY A 277 -4.43 -0.81 15.73
CA GLY A 277 -4.10 -2.02 16.48
C GLY A 277 -2.92 -1.85 17.44
N ASP A 278 -2.46 -2.96 18.02
CA ASP A 278 -1.45 -2.99 19.09
C ASP A 278 -0.12 -2.31 18.68
N GLY A 279 0.21 -2.32 17.38
CA GLY A 279 1.37 -1.62 16.82
C GLY A 279 1.39 -0.11 17.02
N SER A 280 0.23 0.49 17.31
CA SER A 280 0.11 1.93 17.56
C SER A 280 0.52 2.33 19.00
N ALA A 281 0.58 1.38 19.94
CA ALA A 281 0.79 1.64 21.36
C ALA A 281 2.24 1.44 21.81
N THR A 282 2.96 0.47 21.26
CA THR A 282 4.34 0.17 21.67
C THR A 282 5.29 0.04 20.48
N ALA A 283 6.49 0.58 20.64
CA ALA A 283 7.53 0.48 19.61
C ALA A 283 8.07 -0.95 19.54
N GLN A 284 7.98 -1.55 18.35
CA GLN A 284 8.33 -2.96 18.15
C GLN A 284 8.89 -3.23 16.76
N VAL A 285 9.58 -4.36 16.63
CA VAL A 285 10.13 -4.88 15.39
C VAL A 285 9.58 -6.28 15.17
N VAL A 286 8.81 -6.45 14.11
CA VAL A 286 8.35 -7.74 13.64
C VAL A 286 9.25 -8.18 12.51
N SER A 287 9.87 -9.34 12.65
CA SER A 287 10.83 -9.89 11.70
C SER A 287 10.38 -11.27 11.26
N TRP A 288 10.36 -11.51 9.97
CA TRP A 288 10.28 -12.87 9.44
C TRP A 288 11.69 -13.29 9.02
N VAL A 289 12.14 -14.45 9.50
CA VAL A 289 13.53 -14.91 9.38
C VAL A 289 13.58 -16.33 8.85
N ARG A 290 14.37 -16.58 7.81
CA ARG A 290 14.68 -17.92 7.29
C ARG A 290 15.62 -18.67 8.23
N GLY A 291 15.44 -19.98 8.36
CA GLY A 291 16.33 -20.81 9.16
C GLY A 291 17.67 -21.12 8.50
N GLN A 292 18.52 -21.81 9.25
CA GLN A 292 19.92 -22.04 8.90
C GLN A 292 20.06 -22.87 7.61
N HIS A 293 19.16 -23.83 7.37
CA HIS A 293 19.17 -24.63 6.15
C HIS A 293 19.07 -23.77 4.88
N PHE A 294 18.26 -22.71 4.91
CA PHE A 294 18.15 -21.78 3.79
C PHE A 294 19.47 -21.00 3.60
N LEU A 295 20.07 -20.52 4.69
CA LEU A 295 21.33 -19.77 4.64
C LEU A 295 22.46 -20.61 4.04
N ASP A 296 22.63 -21.85 4.54
CA ASP A 296 23.66 -22.79 4.11
C ASP A 296 23.58 -23.10 2.59
N LYS A 297 22.36 -23.14 2.05
CA LYS A 297 22.11 -23.37 0.63
C LYS A 297 22.50 -22.18 -0.26
N HIS A 298 22.44 -20.96 0.26
CA HIS A 298 22.66 -19.73 -0.54
C HIS A 298 24.09 -19.23 -0.45
N TRP A 299 24.72 -19.28 0.72
CA TRP A 299 26.10 -18.84 0.89
C TRP A 299 26.78 -19.53 2.08
N PRO A 300 27.95 -20.13 1.91
CA PRO A 300 28.65 -20.82 2.99
C PRO A 300 29.12 -19.83 4.07
N GLY A 301 28.91 -20.18 5.34
CA GLY A 301 29.40 -19.38 6.48
C GLY A 301 28.47 -18.25 6.93
N LEU A 302 27.26 -18.12 6.36
CA LEU A 302 26.24 -17.25 6.92
C LEU A 302 25.76 -17.79 8.26
N ALA A 303 25.67 -16.91 9.26
CA ALA A 303 25.20 -17.25 10.60
C ALA A 303 24.08 -16.31 11.03
N LEU A 304 23.03 -16.90 11.63
CA LEU A 304 22.02 -16.14 12.35
C LEU A 304 22.66 -15.46 13.57
N ARG A 305 22.27 -14.22 13.84
CA ARG A 305 22.63 -13.51 15.07
C ARG A 305 21.87 -14.08 16.26
N ASP A 306 22.39 -13.84 17.47
CA ASP A 306 21.89 -14.44 18.71
C ASP A 306 20.37 -14.36 18.88
N TRP A 307 19.78 -13.19 18.62
CA TRP A 307 18.34 -12.99 18.74
C TRP A 307 17.52 -13.79 17.71
N ALA A 308 18.11 -14.11 16.55
CA ALA A 308 17.49 -14.78 15.42
C ALA A 308 17.72 -16.30 15.43
N LEU A 309 18.58 -16.83 16.31
CA LEU A 309 18.82 -18.27 16.49
C LEU A 309 17.55 -19.12 16.65
N PRO A 310 16.45 -18.65 17.28
CA PRO A 310 15.21 -19.42 17.32
C PRO A 310 14.65 -19.79 15.93
N ALA A 311 14.98 -19.05 14.86
CA ALA A 311 14.55 -19.36 13.50
C ALA A 311 15.34 -20.51 12.86
N ALA A 312 16.50 -20.89 13.41
CA ALA A 312 17.42 -21.86 12.81
C ALA A 312 16.77 -23.19 12.36
N PRO A 313 15.87 -23.84 13.14
CA PRO A 313 15.26 -25.11 12.75
C PRO A 313 14.03 -24.96 11.85
N HIS A 314 13.63 -23.74 11.47
CA HIS A 314 12.40 -23.47 10.71
C HIS A 314 12.68 -23.02 9.27
N GLU A 315 11.75 -23.29 8.36
CA GLU A 315 11.82 -22.72 6.99
C GLU A 315 11.57 -21.19 6.97
N GLY A 316 10.92 -20.67 8.01
CA GLY A 316 10.64 -19.26 8.21
C GLY A 316 9.92 -19.07 9.54
N LEU A 317 10.39 -18.16 10.38
CA LEU A 317 9.80 -17.87 11.68
C LEU A 317 9.52 -16.37 11.81
N ILE A 318 8.32 -16.02 12.25
CA ILE A 318 7.98 -14.64 12.64
C ILE A 318 8.37 -14.44 14.10
N LEU A 319 9.14 -13.40 14.37
CA LEU A 319 9.64 -12.99 15.67
C LEU A 319 9.28 -11.54 15.92
N THR A 320 8.65 -11.26 17.07
CA THR A 320 8.35 -9.89 17.52
C THR A 320 9.27 -9.53 18.68
N ARG A 321 9.86 -8.34 18.61
CA ARG A 321 10.83 -7.83 19.59
C ARG A 321 10.53 -6.37 19.91
N PRO A 322 10.87 -5.88 21.13
CA PRO A 322 10.82 -4.46 21.40
C PRO A 322 11.81 -3.71 20.50
N PHE A 323 11.47 -2.48 20.13
CA PHE A 323 12.41 -1.56 19.50
C PHE A 323 13.47 -1.11 20.55
N PRO A 324 14.77 -1.14 20.22
CA PRO A 324 15.87 -0.94 21.17
C PRO A 324 16.07 0.49 21.65
#